data_AF-A0AAF0DWP6-F1
#
_entry.id   AF-A0AAF0DWP6-F1
#
_cell.length_a   1.000
_cell.length_b   1.000
_cell.length_c   1.000
_cell.angle_alpha   90.00
_cell.angle_beta   90.00
_cell.angle_gamma   90.00
#
_symmetry.space_group_name_H-M   'P 1'
#
loop_
_entity.id
_entity.type
_entity.pdbx_description
1 polymer ?
#
loop_
_entity_poly.entity_id
_entity_poly.type
_entity_poly.pdbx_seq_one_letter_code
_entity_poly.pdbx_strand_id
1 'polypeptide(L)'
;MASFPPPASAAVYRDLLIFEERLKQNSARLKARKNKYQMFLGLLCAMIMTLVYYVLYQPSQHWLLHYLRIGLLMVCCTMLFLFFASGIYADRITAAKNFVPQANRALWTFNMYLNMRTVSSPPRWLAPLLFWRKTSASTSATSSHIPNENDTASLGPRRLFQRRTPIQPIPPTQNERGEIMFSSRVHANFRDGYERYRNAFERKRREKLEAQRRSRPSWLTFFWSNPTKPAPPASEKEAERHAKAT
;
A
#
# COMPACT_ATOMS: atom_id res chain seq x y z
N MET A 1 -42.47 -0.95 14.05
CA MET A 1 -42.12 -1.06 12.62
C MET A 1 -40.84 -1.88 12.49
N ALA A 2 -40.96 -3.16 12.13
CA ALA A 2 -39.81 -4.04 11.97
C ALA A 2 -39.04 -3.63 10.70
N SER A 3 -37.84 -3.06 10.86
CA SER A 3 -36.94 -2.85 9.73
C SER A 3 -36.44 -4.22 9.27
N PHE A 4 -37.05 -4.77 8.23
CA PHE A 4 -36.52 -5.97 7.58
C PHE A 4 -35.08 -5.68 7.13
N PRO A 5 -34.07 -6.44 7.60
CA PRO A 5 -32.74 -6.31 7.06
C PRO A 5 -32.80 -6.68 5.57
N PRO A 6 -32.08 -5.94 4.69
CA PRO A 6 -32.11 -6.24 3.26
C PRO A 6 -31.69 -7.69 3.04
N PRO A 7 -32.40 -8.44 2.19
CA PRO A 7 -32.10 -9.85 1.96
C PRO A 7 -30.67 -9.99 1.43
N ALA A 8 -29.97 -10.98 1.99
CA ALA A 8 -28.64 -11.43 1.62
C ALA A 8 -28.59 -11.96 0.17
N SER A 9 -28.72 -11.05 -0.79
CA SER A 9 -28.85 -11.33 -2.21
C SER A 9 -27.49 -11.32 -2.90
N ALA A 10 -27.35 -12.12 -3.97
CA ALA A 10 -26.13 -12.19 -4.77
C ALA A 10 -25.71 -10.82 -5.33
N ALA A 11 -26.66 -9.92 -5.58
CA ALA A 11 -26.40 -8.55 -6.03
C ALA A 11 -25.64 -7.75 -4.98
N VAL A 12 -26.04 -7.81 -3.70
CA VAL A 12 -25.36 -7.12 -2.59
C VAL A 12 -23.94 -7.65 -2.42
N TYR A 13 -23.73 -8.97 -2.50
CA TYR A 13 -22.40 -9.56 -2.42
C TYR A 13 -21.49 -9.13 -3.58
N ARG A 14 -22.04 -9.07 -4.80
CA ARG A 14 -21.31 -8.58 -5.98
C ARG A 14 -20.90 -7.12 -5.80
N ASP A 15 -21.82 -6.26 -5.37
CA ASP A 15 -21.54 -4.83 -5.22
C ASP A 15 -20.52 -4.58 -4.11
N LEU A 16 -20.58 -5.36 -3.03
CA LEU A 16 -19.61 -5.31 -1.94
C LEU A 16 -18.21 -5.75 -2.38
N LEU A 17 -18.13 -6.77 -3.22
CA LEU A 17 -16.88 -7.22 -3.81
C LEU A 17 -16.30 -6.16 -4.77
N ILE A 18 -17.14 -5.50 -5.57
CA ILE A 18 -16.74 -4.39 -6.45
C ILE A 18 -16.20 -3.23 -5.61
N PHE A 19 -16.90 -2.88 -4.53
CA PHE A 19 -16.48 -1.85 -3.60
C PHE A 19 -15.11 -2.18 -2.97
N GLU A 20 -14.92 -3.42 -2.53
CA GLU A 20 -13.65 -3.93 -2.02
C GLU A 20 -12.51 -3.78 -3.05
N GLU A 21 -12.74 -4.18 -4.30
CA GLU A 21 -11.74 -4.06 -5.36
C GLU A 21 -11.42 -2.59 -5.68
N ARG A 22 -12.41 -1.69 -5.66
CA ARG A 22 -12.18 -0.23 -5.85
C ARG A 22 -11.34 0.37 -4.72
N LEU A 23 -11.62 0.00 -3.47
CA LEU A 23 -10.80 0.43 -2.32
C LEU A 23 -9.36 -0.07 -2.45
N LYS A 24 -9.19 -1.34 -2.82
CA LYS A 24 -7.88 -1.95 -3.08
C LYS A 24 -7.14 -1.20 -4.19
N GLN A 25 -7.78 -0.95 -5.33
CA GLN A 25 -7.20 -0.22 -6.46
C GLN A 25 -6.78 1.20 -6.08
N ASN A 26 -7.62 1.93 -5.34
CA ASN A 26 -7.28 3.28 -4.92
C ASN A 26 -6.07 3.29 -3.97
N SER A 27 -6.03 2.36 -3.02
CA SER A 27 -4.89 2.18 -2.11
C SER A 27 -3.60 1.83 -2.87
N ALA A 28 -3.68 0.93 -3.86
CA ALA A 28 -2.55 0.50 -4.66
C ALA A 28 -2.03 1.64 -5.53
N ARG A 29 -2.92 2.47 -6.08
CA ARG A 29 -2.57 3.67 -6.84
C ARG A 29 -1.81 4.67 -5.98
N LEU A 30 -2.25 4.90 -4.73
CA LEU A 30 -1.55 5.79 -3.79
C LEU A 30 -0.17 5.24 -3.42
N LYS A 31 -0.06 3.93 -3.12
CA LYS A 31 1.22 3.27 -2.86
C LYS A 31 2.15 3.30 -4.07
N ALA A 32 1.67 3.02 -5.27
CA ALA A 32 2.46 3.07 -6.50
C ALA A 32 2.99 4.49 -6.78
N ARG A 33 2.17 5.53 -6.56
CA ARG A 33 2.63 6.92 -6.63
C ARG A 33 3.75 7.17 -5.63
N LYS A 34 3.56 6.83 -4.35
CA LYS A 34 4.59 6.94 -3.31
C LYS A 34 5.90 6.25 -3.72
N ASN A 35 5.82 4.99 -4.18
CA ASN A 35 7.00 4.21 -4.53
C ASN A 35 7.80 4.84 -5.68
N LYS A 36 7.14 5.42 -6.69
CA LYS A 36 7.82 6.15 -7.78
C LYS A 36 8.69 7.30 -7.25
N TYR A 37 8.16 8.10 -6.33
CA TYR A 37 8.91 9.19 -5.72
C TYR A 37 10.02 8.69 -4.80
N GLN A 38 9.80 7.60 -4.05
CA GLN A 38 10.85 7.01 -3.22
C GLN A 38 11.99 6.44 -4.06
N MET A 39 11.70 5.82 -5.20
CA MET A 39 12.74 5.34 -6.13
C MET A 39 13.51 6.50 -6.74
N PHE A 40 12.81 7.56 -7.18
CA PHE A 40 13.46 8.77 -7.69
C PHE A 40 14.37 9.41 -6.64
N LEU A 41 13.87 9.59 -5.42
CA LEU A 41 14.63 10.17 -4.32
C LEU A 41 15.83 9.29 -3.95
N GLY A 42 15.65 7.97 -3.88
CA GLY A 42 16.73 7.03 -3.62
C GLY A 42 17.82 7.06 -4.69
N LEU A 43 17.42 7.12 -5.97
CA LEU A 43 18.35 7.26 -7.10
C LEU A 43 19.11 8.59 -7.04
N LEU A 44 18.42 9.69 -6.73
CA LEU A 44 19.02 11.02 -6.57
C LEU A 44 20.05 11.02 -5.44
N CYS A 45 19.71 10.48 -4.27
CA CYS A 45 20.64 10.37 -3.15
C CYS A 45 21.85 9.47 -3.49
N ALA A 46 21.64 8.33 -4.14
CA ALA A 46 22.71 7.44 -4.55
C ALA A 46 23.67 8.13 -5.54
N MET A 47 23.13 8.86 -6.52
CA MET A 47 23.96 9.59 -7.48
C MET A 47 24.72 10.75 -6.82
N ILE A 48 24.16 11.44 -5.82
CA ILE A 48 24.90 12.44 -5.03
C ILE A 48 26.08 11.77 -4.31
N MET A 49 25.83 10.65 -3.62
CA MET A 49 26.90 9.90 -2.93
C MET A 49 28.01 9.45 -3.88
N THR A 50 27.65 8.93 -5.05
CA THR A 50 28.62 8.54 -6.09
C THR A 50 29.42 9.73 -6.60
N LEU A 51 28.79 10.87 -6.87
CA LEU A 51 29.46 12.10 -7.30
C LEU A 51 30.42 12.63 -6.24
N VAL A 52 29.99 12.67 -4.96
CA VAL A 52 30.85 13.07 -3.83
C VAL A 52 32.07 12.16 -3.73
N TYR A 53 31.89 10.84 -3.84
CA TYR A 53 33.00 9.88 -3.83
C TYR A 53 34.02 10.18 -4.95
N TYR A 54 33.56 10.39 -6.18
CA TYR A 54 34.45 10.71 -7.32
C TYR A 54 35.09 12.10 -7.23
N VAL A 55 34.46 13.06 -6.55
CA VAL A 55 35.03 14.40 -6.34
C VAL A 55 36.13 14.37 -5.28
N LEU A 56 35.92 13.62 -4.19
CA LEU A 56 36.84 13.60 -3.04
C LEU A 56 37.99 12.60 -3.18
N TYR A 57 37.71 11.36 -3.61
CA TYR A 57 38.70 10.28 -3.60
C TYR A 57 39.46 10.11 -4.92
N GLN A 58 38.85 10.49 -6.06
CA GLN A 58 39.46 10.32 -7.38
C GLN A 58 39.48 11.63 -8.16
N PRO A 59 40.26 12.64 -7.71
CA PRO A 59 40.43 13.88 -8.44
C PRO A 59 40.95 13.57 -9.85
N SER A 60 40.18 13.95 -10.87
CA SER A 60 40.55 13.70 -12.26
C SER A 60 41.67 14.64 -12.68
N GLN A 61 42.67 14.12 -13.39
CA GLN A 61 43.78 14.89 -13.92
C GLN A 61 43.33 16.03 -14.87
N HIS A 62 42.20 15.82 -15.55
CA HIS A 62 41.55 16.84 -16.38
C HIS A 62 40.70 17.78 -15.50
N TRP A 63 41.07 19.06 -15.46
CA TRP A 63 40.35 20.10 -14.72
C TRP A 63 38.88 20.23 -15.14
N LEU A 64 38.57 20.11 -16.44
CA LEU A 64 37.21 20.19 -16.96
C LEU A 64 36.28 19.13 -16.36
N LEU A 65 36.74 17.87 -16.29
CA LEU A 65 35.96 16.77 -15.69
C LEU A 65 35.73 17.01 -14.20
N HIS A 66 36.69 17.60 -13.50
CA HIS A 66 36.55 17.94 -12.09
C HIS A 66 35.47 19.01 -11.87
N TYR A 67 35.52 20.12 -12.63
CA TYR A 67 34.49 21.16 -12.57
C TYR A 67 33.11 20.67 -13.04
N LEU A 68 33.06 19.78 -14.04
CA LEU A 68 31.81 19.17 -14.49
C LEU A 68 31.18 18.31 -13.38
N ARG A 69 31.98 17.50 -12.67
CA ARG A 69 31.50 16.70 -11.52
C ARG A 69 31.00 17.58 -10.38
N ILE A 70 31.70 18.67 -10.07
CA ILE A 70 31.28 19.65 -9.06
C ILE A 70 29.99 20.36 -9.50
N GLY A 71 29.90 20.81 -10.76
CA GLY A 71 28.71 21.45 -11.31
C GLY A 71 27.50 20.52 -11.28
N LEU A 72 27.67 19.25 -11.67
CA LEU A 72 26.61 18.25 -11.60
C LEU A 72 26.21 17.98 -10.15
N LEU A 73 27.16 17.87 -9.23
CA LEU A 73 26.88 17.73 -7.79
C LEU A 73 26.02 18.90 -7.28
N MET A 74 26.34 20.14 -7.64
CA MET A 74 25.56 21.32 -7.25
C MET A 74 24.14 21.27 -7.82
N VAL A 75 23.97 20.91 -9.10
CA VAL A 75 22.64 20.74 -9.73
C VAL A 75 21.83 19.65 -9.01
N CYS A 76 22.47 18.56 -8.60
CA CYS A 76 21.80 17.49 -7.89
C CYS A 76 21.39 17.88 -6.47
N CYS A 77 22.24 18.63 -5.77
CA CYS A 77 21.92 19.20 -4.47
C CYS A 77 20.76 20.21 -4.56
N THR A 78 20.74 21.08 -5.57
CA THR A 78 19.61 22.00 -5.78
C THR A 78 18.33 21.23 -6.14
N MET A 79 18.38 20.21 -6.98
CA MET A 79 17.22 19.35 -7.27
C MET A 79 16.67 18.66 -6.02
N LEU A 80 17.55 18.17 -5.14
CA LEU A 80 17.13 17.58 -3.86
C LEU A 80 16.45 18.63 -2.96
N PHE A 81 17.01 19.83 -2.89
CA PHE A 81 16.42 20.94 -2.13
C PHE A 81 15.04 21.33 -2.69
N LEU A 82 14.92 21.53 -4.01
CA LEU A 82 13.66 21.85 -4.67
C LEU A 82 12.61 20.75 -4.45
N PHE A 83 13.02 19.48 -4.43
CA PHE A 83 12.11 18.37 -4.18
C PHE A 83 11.48 18.42 -2.77
N PHE A 84 12.27 18.76 -1.75
CA PHE A 84 11.75 18.93 -0.39
C PHE A 84 10.98 20.25 -0.23
N ALA A 85 11.49 21.34 -0.79
CA ALA A 85 10.83 22.66 -0.75
C ALA A 85 9.47 22.64 -1.46
N SER A 86 9.33 21.86 -2.54
CA SER A 86 8.08 21.67 -3.25
C SER A 86 7.00 20.97 -2.40
N GLY A 87 7.37 20.25 -1.33
CA GLY A 87 6.42 19.63 -0.39
C GLY A 87 5.62 18.45 -0.94
N ILE A 88 5.62 18.24 -2.27
CA ILE A 88 4.84 17.19 -2.96
C ILE A 88 5.15 15.81 -2.38
N TYR A 89 6.40 15.53 -1.99
CA TYR A 89 6.78 14.25 -1.40
C TYR A 89 6.06 13.96 -0.07
N ALA A 90 6.02 14.96 0.81
CA ALA A 90 5.39 14.84 2.13
C ALA A 90 3.88 14.60 1.99
N ASP A 91 3.23 15.29 1.05
CA ASP A 91 1.81 15.12 0.76
C ASP A 91 1.49 13.71 0.24
N ARG A 92 2.31 13.18 -0.67
CA ARG A 92 2.07 11.84 -1.24
C ARG A 92 2.28 10.73 -0.22
N ILE A 93 3.26 10.85 0.68
CA ILE A 93 3.45 9.89 1.77
C ILE A 93 2.30 9.97 2.77
N THR A 94 1.90 11.18 3.13
CA THR A 94 0.83 11.43 4.10
C THR A 94 -0.50 10.93 3.58
N ALA A 95 -0.81 11.16 2.30
CA ALA A 95 -2.01 10.63 1.64
C ALA A 95 -2.05 9.09 1.67
N ALA A 96 -0.91 8.43 1.41
CA ALA A 96 -0.84 6.96 1.46
C ALA A 96 -0.96 6.42 2.90
N LYS A 97 -0.38 7.11 3.89
CA LYS A 97 -0.44 6.73 5.31
C LYS A 97 -1.85 6.92 5.88
N ASN A 98 -2.51 8.01 5.53
CA ASN A 98 -3.83 8.37 6.05
C ASN A 98 -4.97 7.67 5.33
N PHE A 99 -4.71 7.03 4.17
CA PHE A 99 -5.74 6.34 3.41
C PHE A 99 -6.51 5.30 4.23
N VAL A 100 -5.82 4.43 4.97
CA VAL A 100 -6.46 3.36 5.76
C VAL A 100 -7.31 3.93 6.90
N PRO A 101 -6.81 4.81 7.79
CA PRO A 101 -7.65 5.38 8.85
C PRO A 101 -8.80 6.23 8.28
N GLN A 102 -8.58 6.95 7.17
CA GLN A 102 -9.64 7.72 6.51
C GLN A 102 -10.73 6.80 5.92
N ALA A 103 -10.34 5.70 5.26
CA ALA A 103 -11.28 4.71 4.76
C ALA A 103 -12.03 4.01 5.90
N ASN A 104 -11.33 3.63 6.98
CA ASN A 104 -11.95 2.99 8.15
C ASN A 104 -12.95 3.89 8.85
N ARG A 105 -12.74 5.22 8.85
CA ARG A 105 -13.73 6.17 9.37
C ARG A 105 -15.04 6.14 8.59
N ALA A 106 -14.97 5.97 7.26
CA ALA A 106 -16.15 5.83 6.41
C ALA A 106 -16.78 4.42 6.49
N LEU A 107 -15.97 3.37 6.61
CA LEU A 107 -16.41 1.98 6.71
C LEU A 107 -17.09 1.66 8.04
N TRP A 108 -16.74 2.40 9.10
CA TRP A 108 -17.28 2.19 10.44
C TRP A 108 -18.80 2.37 10.49
N THR A 109 -19.37 3.33 9.76
CA THR A 109 -20.83 3.53 9.63
C THR A 109 -21.53 2.29 9.09
N PHE A 110 -20.83 1.51 8.27
CA PHE A 110 -21.33 0.27 7.69
C PHE A 110 -20.94 -0.99 8.49
N ASN A 111 -20.43 -0.84 9.72
CA ASN A 111 -19.93 -1.95 10.54
C ASN A 111 -18.87 -2.80 9.82
N MET A 112 -18.06 -2.16 8.98
CA MET A 112 -16.97 -2.78 8.23
C MET A 112 -15.64 -2.13 8.60
N TYR A 113 -14.54 -2.83 8.39
CA TYR A 113 -13.20 -2.27 8.50
C TYR A 113 -12.27 -2.87 7.43
N LEU A 114 -11.38 -2.04 6.92
CA LEU A 114 -10.36 -2.41 5.96
C LEU A 114 -9.09 -2.80 6.72
N ASN A 115 -8.75 -4.07 6.63
CA ASN A 115 -7.53 -4.62 7.18
C ASN A 115 -6.46 -4.68 6.09
N MET A 116 -5.59 -3.68 6.03
CA MET A 116 -4.45 -3.66 5.13
C MET A 116 -3.16 -3.82 5.93
N ARG A 117 -2.33 -4.82 5.62
CA ARG A 117 -1.00 -4.93 6.23
C ARG A 117 -0.19 -3.67 5.88
N THR A 118 0.27 -2.97 6.91
CA THR A 118 1.27 -1.92 6.79
C THR A 118 2.60 -2.62 6.53
N VAL A 119 2.91 -2.88 5.25
CA VAL A 119 4.19 -3.49 4.89
C VAL A 119 5.28 -2.44 5.06
N SER A 120 5.75 -2.31 6.30
CA SER A 120 7.07 -1.78 6.65
C SER A 120 7.98 -2.98 6.94
N SER A 121 8.00 -3.98 6.05
CA SER A 121 9.06 -4.96 6.08
C SER A 121 10.18 -4.37 5.23
N PRO A 122 11.29 -3.88 5.83
CA PRO A 122 12.45 -3.52 5.04
C PRO A 122 12.89 -4.75 4.24
N PRO A 123 13.46 -4.56 3.05
CA PRO A 123 13.87 -5.68 2.22
C PRO A 123 14.88 -6.53 3.00
N ARG A 124 14.75 -7.86 2.90
CA ARG A 124 15.52 -8.84 3.72
C ARG A 124 17.03 -8.65 3.67
N TRP A 125 17.57 -8.05 2.61
CA TRP A 125 19.00 -7.74 2.47
C TRP A 125 19.49 -6.58 3.36
N LEU A 126 18.59 -5.77 3.93
CA LEU A 126 18.91 -4.72 4.92
C LEU A 126 18.74 -5.20 6.38
N ALA A 127 18.39 -6.47 6.61
CA ALA A 127 18.23 -7.04 7.95
C ALA A 127 19.49 -6.91 8.85
N PRO A 128 20.74 -7.11 8.37
CA PRO A 128 21.91 -6.98 9.25
C PRO A 128 22.22 -5.52 9.64
N LEU A 129 21.80 -4.53 8.84
CA LEU A 129 22.03 -3.11 9.12
C LEU A 129 21.00 -2.52 10.11
N LEU A 130 19.88 -3.19 10.37
CA LEU A 130 18.84 -2.77 11.32
C LEU A 130 18.96 -3.43 12.69
N PHE A 131 19.98 -4.26 12.92
CA PHE A 131 20.24 -4.91 14.20
C PHE A 131 20.51 -3.90 15.35
N TRP A 132 20.84 -2.65 15.01
CA TRP A 132 21.05 -1.56 15.96
C TRP A 132 19.78 -0.77 16.34
N ARG A 133 18.59 -1.13 15.84
CA ARG A 133 17.33 -0.53 16.32
C ARG A 133 16.70 -1.41 17.41
N LYS A 134 17.40 -1.53 18.55
CA LYS A 134 16.75 -1.94 19.81
C LYS A 134 15.96 -0.75 20.38
N THR A 135 14.85 -1.08 21.06
CA THR A 135 13.89 -0.19 21.76
C THR A 135 12.80 0.41 20.84
N SER A 136 11.50 0.16 20.98
CA SER A 136 10.70 -0.58 21.97
C SER A 136 9.47 -1.12 21.24
N ALA A 137 9.40 -2.43 21.02
CA ALA A 137 8.13 -3.11 20.77
C ALA A 137 7.80 -3.83 22.06
N SER A 138 6.90 -3.25 22.86
CA SER A 138 6.34 -3.92 24.03
C SER A 138 5.61 -5.18 23.59
N THR A 139 6.28 -6.30 23.79
CA THR A 139 5.67 -7.60 24.09
C THR A 139 4.60 -7.42 25.15
N SER A 140 3.36 -7.74 24.81
CA SER A 140 2.35 -8.14 25.80
C SER A 140 2.00 -9.60 25.52
N ALA A 141 2.78 -10.47 26.15
CA ALA A 141 2.50 -11.88 26.35
C ALA A 141 2.52 -12.10 27.86
N THR A 142 1.35 -12.27 28.48
CA THR A 142 1.18 -12.79 29.85
C THR A 142 -0.22 -13.38 29.91
N SER A 143 -0.35 -14.71 29.82
CA SER A 143 -0.44 -15.65 30.95
C SER A 143 -1.68 -15.43 31.83
N SER A 144 -2.51 -16.46 31.84
CA SER A 144 -3.64 -16.74 32.72
C SER A 144 -3.32 -16.51 34.20
N HIS A 145 -4.15 -15.72 34.89
CA HIS A 145 -4.27 -15.76 36.35
C HIS A 145 -5.63 -15.19 36.78
N ILE A 146 -6.42 -15.99 37.51
CA ILE A 146 -7.58 -15.59 38.32
C ILE A 146 -7.03 -15.40 39.76
N PRO A 147 -7.33 -14.30 40.49
CA PRO A 147 -8.38 -14.39 41.51
C PRO A 147 -9.19 -13.12 41.83
N ASN A 148 -10.40 -13.43 42.30
CA ASN A 148 -11.34 -12.82 43.24
C ASN A 148 -11.14 -11.45 43.94
N GLU A 149 -12.31 -10.81 44.09
CA GLU A 149 -12.90 -10.11 45.26
C GLU A 149 -12.42 -8.73 45.77
N ASN A 150 -13.46 -7.89 45.97
CA ASN A 150 -13.62 -6.75 46.89
C ASN A 150 -12.68 -5.54 46.74
N ASP A 151 -13.21 -4.45 46.17
CA ASP A 151 -13.14 -3.16 46.87
C ASP A 151 -14.17 -2.13 46.38
N THR A 152 -14.68 -1.43 47.38
CA THR A 152 -15.81 -0.50 47.39
C THR A 152 -15.42 0.94 47.02
N ALA A 153 -16.34 1.63 46.35
CA ALA A 153 -16.61 3.07 46.39
C ALA A 153 -15.47 4.09 46.13
N SER A 154 -15.59 4.84 45.03
CA SER A 154 -15.55 6.31 45.08
C SER A 154 -16.17 6.96 43.83
N LEU A 155 -16.96 8.00 44.09
CA LEU A 155 -17.75 8.76 43.13
C LEU A 155 -16.87 9.68 42.26
N GLY A 156 -17.16 9.71 40.96
CA GLY A 156 -16.67 10.73 40.04
C GLY A 156 -17.63 10.93 38.86
N PRO A 157 -18.23 12.13 38.67
CA PRO A 157 -19.19 12.37 37.61
C PRO A 157 -18.47 12.93 36.40
N ARG A 158 -18.15 12.11 35.40
CA ARG A 158 -17.93 12.60 34.03
C ARG A 158 -17.77 11.49 33.01
N ARG A 159 -18.46 11.68 31.90
CA ARG A 159 -18.30 11.05 30.58
C ARG A 159 -19.00 9.70 30.39
N LEU A 160 -20.25 9.81 29.92
CA LEU A 160 -20.89 8.88 29.01
C LEU A 160 -20.10 8.79 27.68
N PHE A 161 -18.89 8.23 27.71
CA PHE A 161 -18.25 7.68 26.53
C PHE A 161 -18.55 6.19 26.50
N GLN A 162 -19.58 5.88 25.74
CA GLN A 162 -19.86 4.62 25.07
C GLN A 162 -18.78 3.54 25.25
N ARG A 163 -19.10 2.59 26.15
CA ARG A 163 -18.47 1.31 26.41
C ARG A 163 -17.74 0.78 25.18
N ARG A 164 -16.41 0.89 25.16
CA ARG A 164 -15.52 0.22 24.20
C ARG A 164 -15.68 -1.30 24.40
N THR A 165 -16.46 -1.96 23.55
CA THR A 165 -16.32 -3.41 23.42
C THR A 165 -14.93 -3.71 22.87
N PRO A 166 -14.11 -4.55 23.53
CA PRO A 166 -12.77 -4.88 23.06
C PRO A 166 -12.88 -5.52 21.67
N ILE A 167 -12.19 -4.91 20.71
CA ILE A 167 -12.02 -5.44 19.35
C ILE A 167 -11.26 -6.76 19.51
N GLN A 168 -11.86 -7.87 19.07
CA GLN A 168 -11.19 -9.18 18.97
C GLN A 168 -9.82 -8.98 18.28
N PRO A 169 -8.73 -9.59 18.79
CA PRO A 169 -7.40 -9.41 18.19
C PRO A 169 -7.46 -9.82 16.72
N ILE A 170 -7.16 -8.86 15.86
CA ILE A 170 -7.25 -8.98 14.41
C ILE A 170 -6.28 -10.10 13.97
N PRO A 171 -6.73 -11.18 13.32
CA PRO A 171 -5.82 -12.20 12.82
C PRO A 171 -4.87 -11.57 11.78
N PRO A 172 -3.58 -11.94 11.78
CA PRO A 172 -2.63 -11.41 10.81
C PRO A 172 -3.10 -11.78 9.40
N THR A 173 -3.35 -10.76 8.58
CA THR A 173 -3.84 -10.95 7.20
C THR A 173 -2.89 -11.86 6.42
N GLN A 174 -3.46 -12.92 5.84
CA GLN A 174 -2.79 -13.76 4.83
C GLN A 174 -2.63 -13.02 3.49
N ASN A 175 -3.43 -11.95 3.25
CA ASN A 175 -3.47 -11.23 1.98
C ASN A 175 -2.78 -9.86 2.04
N GLU A 176 -1.68 -9.69 1.29
CA GLU A 176 -0.91 -8.43 1.20
C GLU A 176 -1.71 -7.24 0.67
N ARG A 177 -2.78 -7.50 -0.09
CA ARG A 177 -3.66 -6.48 -0.68
C ARG A 177 -4.66 -5.89 0.31
N GLY A 178 -4.77 -6.48 1.49
CA GLY A 178 -5.77 -6.16 2.50
C GLY A 178 -7.16 -6.65 2.14
N GLU A 179 -8.04 -6.68 3.12
CA GLU A 179 -9.39 -7.24 3.02
C GLU A 179 -10.39 -6.47 3.86
N ILE A 180 -11.64 -6.40 3.38
CA ILE A 180 -12.74 -5.89 4.20
C ILE A 180 -13.18 -7.01 5.14
N MET A 181 -13.31 -6.65 6.41
CA MET A 181 -13.81 -7.53 7.45
C MET A 181 -15.04 -6.88 8.10
N PHE A 182 -16.02 -7.71 8.45
CA PHE A 182 -17.21 -7.25 9.15
C PHE A 182 -16.98 -7.22 10.65
N SER A 183 -17.60 -6.25 11.30
CA SER A 183 -17.78 -6.22 12.75
C SER A 183 -18.73 -7.34 13.21
N SER A 184 -18.62 -7.70 14.49
CA SER A 184 -19.55 -8.61 15.17
C SER A 184 -21.01 -8.15 15.15
N ARG A 185 -21.28 -6.91 14.74
CA ARG A 185 -22.62 -6.33 14.62
C ARG A 185 -23.38 -6.72 13.34
N VAL A 186 -22.69 -7.22 12.31
CA VAL A 186 -23.35 -7.69 11.07
C VAL A 186 -23.91 -9.10 11.32
N HIS A 187 -25.08 -9.46 10.78
CA HIS A 187 -25.66 -10.78 11.01
C HIS A 187 -24.73 -11.92 10.54
N ALA A 188 -24.57 -13.00 11.32
CA ALA A 188 -23.65 -14.11 11.02
C ALA A 188 -23.93 -14.71 9.62
N ASN A 189 -25.20 -15.02 9.32
CA ASN A 189 -25.59 -15.55 8.00
C ASN A 189 -25.15 -14.69 6.81
N PHE A 190 -25.11 -13.36 6.97
CA PHE A 190 -24.66 -12.46 5.91
C PHE A 190 -23.14 -12.50 5.75
N ARG A 191 -22.39 -12.56 6.86
CA ARG A 191 -20.93 -12.70 6.83
C ARG A 191 -20.53 -14.00 6.15
N ASP A 192 -21.11 -15.11 6.59
CA ASP A 192 -20.83 -16.43 6.05
C ASP A 192 -21.22 -16.53 4.57
N GLY A 193 -22.35 -15.94 4.19
CA GLY A 193 -22.79 -15.88 2.79
C GLY A 193 -21.85 -15.07 1.90
N TYR A 194 -21.38 -13.92 2.37
CA TYR A 194 -20.38 -13.12 1.65
C TYR A 194 -19.03 -13.83 1.56
N GLU A 195 -18.56 -14.44 2.65
CA GLU A 195 -17.29 -15.19 2.67
C GLU A 195 -17.32 -16.35 1.67
N ARG A 196 -18.42 -17.10 1.61
CA ARG A 196 -18.62 -18.16 0.60
C ARG A 196 -18.59 -17.58 -0.82
N TYR A 197 -19.31 -16.48 -1.07
CA TYR A 197 -19.34 -15.83 -2.38
C TYR A 197 -17.95 -15.34 -2.81
N ARG A 198 -17.22 -14.69 -1.90
CA ARG A 198 -15.87 -14.19 -2.13
C ARG A 198 -14.88 -15.33 -2.38
N ASN A 199 -14.93 -16.39 -1.59
CA ASN A 199 -14.07 -17.57 -1.77
C ASN A 199 -14.32 -18.24 -3.14
N ALA A 200 -15.58 -18.36 -3.56
CA ALA A 200 -15.92 -18.87 -4.89
C ALA A 200 -15.39 -17.96 -6.01
N PHE A 201 -15.48 -16.63 -5.85
CA PHE A 201 -14.92 -15.67 -6.79
C PHE A 201 -13.39 -15.73 -6.88
N GLU A 202 -12.70 -15.78 -5.74
CA GLU A 202 -11.24 -15.86 -5.68
C GLU A 202 -10.71 -17.16 -6.29
N ARG A 203 -11.44 -18.28 -6.11
CA ARG A 203 -11.16 -19.54 -6.82
C ARG A 203 -11.23 -19.38 -8.33
N LYS A 204 -12.33 -18.86 -8.87
CA LYS A 204 -12.48 -18.62 -10.31
C LYS A 204 -11.39 -17.69 -10.86
N ARG A 205 -11.00 -16.66 -10.10
CA ARG A 205 -9.92 -15.73 -10.48
C ARG A 205 -8.56 -16.44 -10.53
N ARG A 206 -8.25 -17.29 -9.54
CA ARG A 206 -7.01 -18.09 -9.51
C ARG A 206 -6.96 -19.07 -10.67
N GLU A 207 -8.02 -19.81 -10.90
CA GLU A 207 -8.14 -20.76 -12.02
C GLU A 207 -7.92 -20.07 -13.37
N LYS A 208 -8.51 -18.89 -13.59
CA LYS A 208 -8.29 -18.10 -14.81
C LYS A 208 -6.84 -17.63 -14.96
N LEU A 209 -6.20 -17.21 -13.87
CA LEU A 209 -4.79 -16.79 -13.89
C LEU A 209 -3.85 -17.97 -14.15
N GLU A 210 -4.13 -19.14 -13.58
CA GLU A 210 -3.38 -20.37 -13.82
C GLU A 210 -3.58 -20.86 -15.25
N ALA A 211 -4.79 -20.80 -15.79
CA ALA A 211 -5.06 -21.09 -17.20
C ALA A 211 -4.28 -20.13 -18.11
N GLN A 212 -4.27 -18.83 -17.80
CA GLN A 212 -3.47 -17.84 -18.55
C GLN A 212 -1.97 -18.08 -18.42
N ARG A 213 -1.50 -18.56 -17.26
CA ARG A 213 -0.08 -18.91 -17.05
C ARG A 213 0.31 -20.15 -17.85
N ARG A 214 -0.56 -21.16 -17.90
CA ARG A 214 -0.38 -22.37 -18.71
C ARG A 214 -0.40 -22.06 -20.21
N SER A 215 -1.25 -21.13 -20.64
CA SER A 215 -1.32 -20.70 -22.05
C SER A 215 -0.23 -19.71 -22.43
N ARG A 216 0.62 -19.25 -21.49
CA ARG A 216 1.69 -18.30 -21.76
C ARG A 216 2.96 -19.05 -22.17
N PRO A 217 3.48 -18.86 -23.39
CA PRO A 217 4.72 -19.50 -23.80
C PRO A 217 5.88 -19.05 -22.91
N SER A 218 6.70 -20.00 -22.45
CA SER A 218 7.85 -19.74 -21.56
C SER A 218 8.89 -18.79 -22.17
N TRP A 219 8.96 -18.70 -23.50
CA TRP A 219 9.87 -17.78 -24.19
C TRP A 219 9.40 -16.31 -24.11
N LEU A 220 8.08 -16.07 -24.03
CA LEU A 220 7.49 -14.73 -23.87
C LEU A 220 7.73 -14.15 -22.47
N THR A 221 7.88 -14.98 -21.44
CA THR A 221 8.27 -14.50 -20.10
C THR A 221 9.72 -14.02 -20.03
N PHE A 222 10.60 -14.55 -20.90
CA PHE A 222 12.01 -14.14 -20.98
C PHE A 222 12.19 -12.86 -21.79
N PHE A 223 11.38 -12.67 -22.85
CA PHE A 223 11.50 -11.50 -23.73
C PHE A 223 10.85 -10.21 -23.16
N TRP A 224 9.92 -10.32 -22.21
CA TRP A 224 9.13 -9.19 -21.66
C TRP A 224 9.45 -8.85 -20.20
N SER A 225 10.55 -9.35 -19.64
CA SER A 225 11.02 -8.97 -18.30
C SER A 225 11.80 -7.64 -18.24
N ASN A 226 11.93 -6.93 -19.37
CA ASN A 226 12.50 -5.57 -19.40
C ASN A 226 11.40 -4.51 -19.56
N PRO A 227 11.36 -3.45 -18.73
CA PRO A 227 10.41 -2.36 -18.89
C PRO A 227 11.00 -1.32 -19.84
N THR A 228 10.96 -1.59 -21.13
CA THR A 228 11.02 -0.52 -22.15
C THR A 228 9.85 -0.74 -23.08
N LYS A 229 8.81 0.10 -22.94
CA LYS A 229 7.78 0.22 -23.96
C LYS A 229 8.45 0.81 -25.21
N PRO A 230 8.49 0.13 -26.36
CA PRO A 230 8.79 0.81 -27.61
C PRO A 230 7.60 1.73 -27.95
N ALA A 231 7.93 2.95 -28.36
CA ALA A 231 6.97 3.91 -28.92
C ALA A 231 6.31 3.32 -30.18
N PRO A 232 5.07 3.72 -30.52
CA PRO A 232 4.42 3.26 -31.74
C PRO A 232 5.22 3.67 -32.99
N PRO A 233 5.30 2.81 -34.01
CA PRO A 233 6.05 3.08 -35.23
C PRO A 233 5.46 4.29 -35.99
N ALA A 234 6.34 5.10 -36.58
CA ALA A 234 6.00 6.36 -37.25
C ALA A 234 4.97 6.22 -38.38
N SER A 235 4.77 5.02 -38.93
CA SER A 235 3.80 4.74 -39.99
C SER A 235 2.34 4.92 -39.56
N GLU A 236 2.02 4.81 -38.27
CA GLU A 236 0.64 4.99 -37.78
C GLU A 236 0.25 6.48 -37.69
N LYS A 237 1.24 7.38 -37.55
CA LYS A 237 1.01 8.84 -37.53
C LYS A 237 0.81 9.44 -38.93
N GLU A 238 1.31 8.81 -39.98
CA GLU A 238 1.03 9.23 -41.37
C GLU A 238 -0.36 8.79 -41.82
N ALA A 239 -0.78 7.57 -41.46
CA ALA A 239 -2.14 7.09 -41.75
C ALA A 239 -3.22 7.96 -41.08
N GLU A 240 -2.98 8.44 -39.85
CA GLU A 240 -3.91 9.33 -39.15
C GLU A 240 -3.94 10.76 -39.71
N ARG A 241 -2.87 11.21 -40.38
CA ARG A 241 -2.84 12.52 -41.05
C ARG A 241 -3.57 12.50 -42.39
N HIS A 242 -3.46 11.41 -43.15
CA HIS A 242 -4.20 11.26 -44.40
C HIS A 242 -5.71 11.06 -44.19
N ALA A 243 -6.12 10.39 -43.11
CA ALA A 243 -7.54 10.18 -42.80
C ALA A 243 -8.28 11.45 -42.27
N LYS A 244 -7.56 12.53 -41.93
CA LYS A 244 -8.14 13.81 -41.48
C LYS A 244 -8.10 14.92 -42.53
N ALA A 245 -7.54 14.64 -43.70
CA ALA A 245 -7.43 15.59 -44.82
C ALA A 245 -8.42 15.30 -45.96
N THR A 246 -9.34 14.35 -45.76
CA THR A 246 -10.53 14.12 -46.60
C THR A 246 -11.76 14.40 -45.77
#